data_AF-A0A1I7FBQ2-F1
#
_entry.id   AF-A0A1I7FBQ2-F1
#
_cell.length_a   1.000
_cell.length_b   1.000
_cell.length_c   1.000
_cell.angle_alpha   90.00
_cell.angle_beta   90.00
_cell.angle_gamma   90.00
#
_symmetry.space_group_name_H-M   'P 1'
#
loop_
_entity.id
_entity.type
_entity.pdbx_description
1 polymer ?
#
loop_
_entity_poly.entity_id
_entity_poly.type
_entity_poly.pdbx_seq_one_letter_code
_entity_poly.pdbx_strand_id
1 'polypeptide(L)' 'MKPKHKALVFNFLSFAVFFLVARYILLMLMGEEQHMVVVFIAAFVTTILSPKFFVIKKSGREKVFMKILLVKEPKEIG' A
#
# COMPACT_ATOMS: atom_id res chain seq x y z
N MET A 1 -3.60 8.90 -18.51
CA MET A 1 -2.32 8.43 -17.92
C MET A 1 -2.04 7.01 -18.37
N LYS A 2 -0.77 6.64 -18.63
CA LYS A 2 -0.41 5.23 -18.87
C LYS A 2 -0.79 4.39 -17.63
N PRO A 3 -1.37 3.18 -17.77
CA PRO A 3 -1.75 2.31 -16.65
C PRO A 3 -0.64 2.13 -15.61
N LYS A 4 0.62 2.08 -16.06
CA LYS A 4 1.81 2.02 -15.19
C LYS A 4 1.94 3.21 -14.24
N HIS A 5 1.68 4.42 -14.72
CA HIS A 5 1.72 5.62 -13.86
C HIS A 5 0.57 5.62 -12.85
N LYS A 6 -0.61 5.19 -13.28
CA LYS A 6 -1.78 5.07 -12.39
C LYS A 6 -1.51 4.05 -11.26
N ALA A 7 -0.94 2.89 -11.60
CA ALA A 7 -0.56 1.88 -10.61
C ALA A 7 0.49 2.40 -9.61
N LEU A 8 1.50 3.16 -10.08
CA LEU A 8 2.52 3.74 -9.22
C LEU A 8 1.92 4.78 -8.25
N VAL A 9 1.07 5.68 -8.73
CA VAL A 9 0.38 6.66 -7.89
C VAL A 9 -0.50 5.96 -6.86
N PHE A 10 -1.25 4.93 -7.25
CA PHE A 10 -2.09 4.18 -6.32
C PHE A 10 -1.31 3.42 -5.26
N ASN A 11 -0.16 2.83 -5.61
CA ASN A 11 0.74 2.23 -4.63
C ASN A 11 1.24 3.26 -3.62
N PHE A 12 1.72 4.40 -4.10
CA PHE A 12 2.26 5.45 -3.25
C PHE A 12 1.18 6.01 -2.31
N LEU A 13 0.00 6.34 -2.84
CA LEU A 13 -1.10 6.87 -2.04
C LEU A 13 -1.59 5.87 -1.01
N SER A 14 -1.71 4.59 -1.41
CA SER A 14 -2.13 3.52 -0.50
C SER A 14 -1.11 3.31 0.61
N PHE A 15 0.18 3.25 0.27
CA PHE A 15 1.22 3.17 1.28
C PHE A 15 1.20 4.39 2.22
N ALA A 16 1.12 5.60 1.68
CA ALA A 16 1.12 6.83 2.49
C ALA A 16 -0.06 6.89 3.47
N VAL A 17 -1.28 6.60 3.01
CA VAL A 17 -2.48 6.61 3.87
C VAL A 17 -2.36 5.56 4.97
N PHE A 18 -2.05 4.31 4.62
CA PHE A 18 -1.91 3.23 5.61
C PHE A 18 -0.73 3.48 6.57
N PHE A 19 0.37 4.03 6.09
CA PHE A 19 1.53 4.38 6.91
C PHE A 19 1.19 5.43 7.96
N LEU A 20 0.50 6.51 7.57
CA LEU A 20 0.09 7.55 8.51
C LEU A 20 -0.85 6.99 9.58
N VAL A 21 -1.85 6.20 9.17
CA VAL A 21 -2.78 5.56 10.12
C VAL A 21 -2.04 4.62 11.08
N ALA A 22 -1.19 3.73 10.55
CA ALA A 22 -0.41 2.81 11.38
C ALA A 22 0.54 3.55 12.33
N ARG A 23 1.19 4.61 11.85
CA ARG A 23 2.09 5.45 12.66
C ARG A 23 1.36 6.11 13.81
N TYR A 24 0.22 6.76 13.57
CA TYR A 24 -0.51 7.43 14.65
C TYR A 24 -1.06 6.44 15.68
N ILE A 25 -1.55 5.28 15.24
CA ILE A 25 -1.99 4.22 16.15
C ILE A 25 -0.81 3.75 17.03
N LEU A 26 0.33 3.44 16.42
CA LEU A 26 1.51 2.96 17.15
C LEU A 26 2.09 4.03 18.09
N LEU A 27 2.05 5.30 17.70
CA LEU A 27 2.48 6.42 18.54
C LEU A 27 1.62 6.54 19.80
N MET A 28 0.29 6.35 19.69
CA MET A 28 -0.60 6.32 20.85
C MET A 28 -0.34 5.11 21.77
N LEU A 29 0.12 3.99 21.22
CA LEU A 29 0.38 2.76 21.99
C LEU A 29 1.76 2.73 22.65
N MET A 30 2.79 3.29 22.01
CA MET A 30 4.19 3.17 22.42
C MET A 30 4.76 4.46 23.03
N GLY A 31 4.07 5.60 22.88
CA GLY A 31 4.54 6.91 23.33
C GLY A 31 5.53 7.59 22.36
N GLU A 32 5.71 8.90 22.54
CA GLU A 32 6.52 9.74 21.65
C GLU A 32 8.03 9.40 21.70
N GLU A 33 8.54 8.94 22.84
CA GLU A 33 9.97 8.68 23.07
C GLU A 33 10.60 7.67 22.08
N GLN A 34 9.79 6.82 21.45
CA GLN A 34 10.22 5.74 20.55
C GLN A 34 9.96 6.03 19.07
N HIS A 35 10.01 7.30 18.66
CA HIS A 35 9.67 7.72 17.29
C HIS A 35 10.30 6.87 16.16
N MET A 36 11.60 6.56 16.24
CA MET A 36 12.27 5.79 15.18
C MET A 36 11.73 4.36 15.10
N VAL A 37 11.55 3.70 16.24
CA VAL A 37 11.03 2.32 16.32
C VAL A 37 9.60 2.28 15.77
N VAL A 38 8.76 3.25 16.16
CA VAL A 38 7.39 3.40 15.66
C VAL A 38 7.36 3.54 14.14
N VAL A 39 8.25 4.34 13.55
CA VAL A 39 8.33 4.54 12.09
C VAL A 39 8.68 3.24 11.37
N PHE A 40 9.67 2.47 11.87
CA PHE A 40 10.03 1.19 11.26
C PHE A 40 8.89 0.18 11.34
N ILE A 41 8.29 0.00 12.52
CA ILE A 41 7.17 -0.94 12.70
C ILE A 41 6.00 -0.52 11.81
N ALA A 42 5.65 0.77 11.76
CA ALA A 42 4.58 1.29 10.91
C ALA A 42 4.85 0.98 9.43
N ALA A 43 6.08 1.13 8.95
CA ALA A 43 6.46 0.82 7.56
C ALA A 43 6.31 -0.68 7.24
N PHE A 44 6.74 -1.57 8.16
CA PHE A 44 6.58 -3.01 8.01
C PHE A 44 5.11 -3.43 7.98
N VAL A 45 4.33 -2.98 8.95
CA VAL A 45 2.88 -3.26 9.03
C VAL A 45 2.16 -2.75 7.78
N THR A 46 2.48 -1.53 7.35
CA THR A 46 1.90 -0.94 6.14
C THR A 46 2.23 -1.76 4.89
N THR A 47 3.46 -2.27 4.77
CA THR A 47 3.85 -3.08 3.61
C THR A 47 3.01 -4.36 3.48
N ILE A 48 2.52 -4.88 4.61
CA ILE A 48 1.68 -6.08 4.67
C ILE A 48 0.21 -5.75 4.41
N LEU A 49 -0.30 -4.68 5.03
CA LEU A 49 -1.72 -4.32 4.98
C LEU A 49 -2.12 -3.50 3.75
N SER A 50 -1.20 -2.71 3.18
CA SER A 50 -1.51 -1.82 2.08
C SER A 50 -1.85 -2.60 0.79
N PRO A 51 -2.86 -2.13 0.02
CA PRO A 51 -3.14 -2.68 -1.29
C PRO A 51 -2.01 -2.35 -2.26
N LYS A 52 -1.56 -3.37 -2.99
CA LYS A 52 -0.55 -3.26 -4.05
C LYS A 52 -1.23 -3.28 -5.42
N PHE A 53 -0.94 -2.27 -6.21
CA PHE A 53 -1.42 -2.06 -7.56
C PHE A 53 -0.33 -2.41 -8.56
N PHE A 54 -0.67 -3.16 -9.59
CA PHE A 54 0.27 -3.57 -10.63
C PHE A 54 -0.44 -3.66 -11.97
N VAL A 55 0.32 -3.66 -13.05
CA VAL A 55 -0.21 -3.71 -14.41
C VAL A 55 0.04 -5.09 -14.99
N ILE A 56 -1.01 -5.72 -15.52
CA ILE A 56 -0.89 -6.95 -16.30
C ILE A 56 -1.30 -6.62 -17.74
N LYS A 57 -0.51 -7.08 -18.71
CA LYS A 57 -0.87 -7.01 -20.12
C LYS A 57 -1.69 -8.26 -20.46
N LYS A 58 -3.00 -8.08 -20.69
CA LYS A 58 -3.91 -9.18 -21.05
C LYS A 58 -4.59 -8.85 -22.38
N SER A 59 -4.47 -9.75 -23.36
CA SER A 59 -5.10 -9.62 -24.68
C SER A 59 -4.81 -8.27 -25.38
N GLY A 60 -3.55 -7.84 -25.34
CA GLY A 60 -3.12 -6.59 -25.99
C GLY A 60 -3.44 -5.29 -25.23
N ARG A 61 -4.24 -5.34 -24.16
CA ARG A 61 -4.54 -4.19 -23.30
C ARG A 61 -3.81 -4.28 -21.96
N GLU A 62 -3.30 -3.14 -21.51
CA GLU A 62 -2.76 -2.98 -20.16
C GLU A 62 -3.90 -2.69 -19.19
N LYS A 63 -4.01 -3.51 -18.14
CA LYS A 63 -5.02 -3.36 -17.10
C LYS A 63 -4.37 -3.26 -15.73
N VAL A 64 -4.94 -2.44 -14.84
CA VAL A 64 -4.44 -2.29 -13.47
C VAL A 64 -5.16 -3.31 -12.59
N PHE A 65 -4.40 -4.00 -11.74
CA PHE A 65 -4.90 -4.94 -10.75
C PHE A 65 -4.52 -4.48 -9.36
N MET A 66 -5.34 -4.80 -8.37
CA MET A 66 -5.09 -4.56 -6.96
C MET A 66 -5.07 -5.89 -6.20
N LYS A 67 -4.06 -6.07 -5.36
CA LYS A 67 -3.95 -7.19 -4.43
C LYS A 67 -3.49 -6.70 -3.08
N ILE A 68 -4.17 -7.14 -2.03
CA ILE A 68 -3.68 -7.05 -0.65
C ILE A 68 -3.01 -8.39 -0.35
N LEU A 69 -1.91 -8.42 0.43
CA LEU A 69 -1.23 -9.69 0.75
C LEU A 69 -2.15 -10.72 1.42
N LEU A 70 -3.17 -10.24 2.16
CA LEU A 70 -4.19 -11.06 2.84
C LEU A 70 -5.29 -11.59 1.90
N VAL A 71 -5.49 -10.98 0.72
CA VAL A 71 -6.56 -11.36 -0.21
C VAL A 71 -6.00 -12.28 -1.29
N LYS A 72 -6.57 -13.48 -1.42
CA LYS A 72 -6.12 -14.51 -2.37
C LYS A 72 -6.14 -14.01 -3.81
N GLU A 73 -7.23 -13.38 -4.23
CA GLU A 73 -7.45 -13.02 -5.63
C GLU A 73 -7.22 -11.54 -5.91
N PRO A 74 -6.36 -11.20 -6.89
CA PRO A 74 -6.19 -9.83 -7.34
C PRO A 74 -7.45 -9.36 -8.07
N LYS A 75 -7.97 -8.19 -7.71
CA LYS A 75 -9.12 -7.57 -8.36
C LYS A 75 -8.67 -6.68 -9.50
N GLU A 76 -9.32 -6.78 -10.64
CA GLU A 76 -9.11 -5.85 -11.75
C GLU A 76 -9.71 -4.48 -11.40
N ILE A 77 -8.96 -3.42 -11.67
CA ILE A 77 -9.38 -2.03 -11.46
C ILE A 77 -9.22 -1.28 -12.78
N GLY A 78 -10.26 -1.36 -13.61
CA GLY A 78 -10.38 -0.64 -14.88
C GLY A 78 -10.17 -1.51 -16.10
#